data_AF-A6KXJ0-F1
#
_entry.id   AF-A6KXJ0-F1
#
_cell.length_a   1.000
_cell.length_b   1.000
_cell.length_c   1.000
_cell.angle_alpha   90.00
_cell.angle_beta   90.00
_cell.angle_gamma   90.00
#
_symmetry.space_group_name_H-M   'P 1'
#
loop_
_entity.id
_entity.type
_entity.pdbx_description
1 polymer ?
#
loop_
_entity_poly.entity_id
_entity_poly.type
_entity_poly.pdbx_seq_one_letter_code
_entity_poly.pdbx_strand_id
1 'polypeptide(L)'
;MDLNKMKAYLLDIPNKYHRFSKNLDVKAILCNKSWLVFNDSGDKELYIFQENGSLITSVNGSVINATWQYISANNSLVISFKEQSYMLHPSFKDDVTFVLQLDGTEKFAFMIEESQSNSFHPKSLKELTAYFENKERRNIEERQQEKRFLLQQQETRQKEIREFQIDQKRRRKEEEREEEILKNCNYYLKFSIIAGSIFVIYTVLFIIYYPPTQNLRSFIDMLFTFCSPILFFSVIAIIIDIRLRSRILRRYNQR
;
A
#
# COMPACT_ATOMS: atom_id res chain seq x y z
N MET A 1 -49.80 10.55 36.38
CA MET A 1 -49.06 10.67 35.12
C MET A 1 -47.91 9.68 35.24
N ASP A 2 -48.10 8.46 34.74
CA ASP A 2 -47.17 7.36 35.01
C ASP A 2 -45.82 7.59 34.33
N LEU A 3 -44.79 7.49 35.17
CA LEU A 3 -43.44 8.00 34.96
C LEU A 3 -42.52 6.96 34.30
N ASN A 4 -42.92 6.33 33.19
CA ASN A 4 -41.97 5.57 32.35
C ASN A 4 -41.16 6.56 31.51
N LYS A 5 -40.30 7.34 32.18
CA LYS A 5 -39.66 8.55 31.61
C LYS A 5 -38.53 8.28 30.64
N MET A 6 -37.97 7.07 30.61
CA MET A 6 -36.98 6.71 29.61
C MET A 6 -37.41 5.44 28.90
N LYS A 7 -37.87 5.59 27.66
CA LYS A 7 -38.21 4.44 26.84
C LYS A 7 -36.93 3.79 26.33
N ALA A 8 -36.76 2.53 26.69
CA ALA A 8 -35.67 1.71 26.23
C ALA A 8 -36.24 0.55 25.42
N TYR A 9 -35.71 0.36 24.22
CA TYR A 9 -36.20 -0.60 23.24
C TYR A 9 -35.25 -1.79 23.14
N LEU A 10 -35.83 -2.99 23.06
CA LEU A 10 -35.08 -4.16 22.63
C LEU A 10 -34.89 -4.01 21.11
N LEU A 11 -33.65 -3.78 20.70
CA LEU A 11 -33.25 -3.84 19.31
C LEU A 11 -32.19 -4.92 19.24
N ASP A 12 -32.30 -5.84 18.28
CA ASP A 12 -31.30 -6.91 18.06
C ASP A 12 -30.02 -6.36 17.36
N ILE A 13 -29.84 -5.04 17.44
CA ILE A 13 -28.78 -4.23 16.84
C ILE A 13 -27.46 -4.30 17.65
N PRO A 14 -27.41 -4.23 18.98
CA PRO A 14 -26.17 -4.03 19.73
C PRO A 14 -25.12 -5.12 19.50
N ASN A 15 -25.54 -6.38 19.38
CA ASN A 15 -24.62 -7.51 19.17
C ASN A 15 -23.93 -7.49 17.80
N LYS A 16 -24.53 -6.87 16.77
CA LYS A 16 -23.91 -6.71 15.43
C LYS A 16 -23.06 -5.45 15.31
N TYR A 17 -23.40 -4.40 16.06
CA TYR A 17 -22.81 -3.07 15.95
C TYR A 17 -21.81 -2.80 17.09
N HIS A 18 -21.44 -3.84 17.83
CA HIS A 18 -20.39 -3.87 18.83
C HIS A 18 -19.01 -3.57 18.22
N ARG A 19 -18.81 -2.32 17.80
CA ARG A 19 -17.51 -1.76 17.52
C ARG A 19 -17.50 -0.24 17.79
N PHE A 20 -16.61 0.12 18.70
CA PHE A 20 -15.99 1.44 18.95
C PHE A 20 -16.74 2.36 19.94
N SER A 21 -16.11 3.00 20.92
CA SER A 21 -14.69 3.20 21.20
C SER A 21 -14.44 3.12 22.71
N LYS A 22 -13.23 2.71 23.13
CA LYS A 22 -12.88 2.60 24.55
C LYS A 22 -12.46 3.94 25.19
N ASN A 23 -12.70 5.08 24.53
CA ASN A 23 -12.33 6.43 25.01
C ASN A 23 -13.28 7.49 24.42
N LEU A 24 -14.58 7.43 24.75
CA LEU A 24 -15.50 8.54 24.47
C LEU A 24 -15.48 9.49 25.66
N ASP A 25 -15.16 10.76 25.44
CA ASP A 25 -15.41 11.80 26.44
C ASP A 25 -16.92 12.07 26.48
N VAL A 26 -17.63 11.27 27.28
CA VAL A 26 -19.09 11.30 27.41
C VAL A 26 -19.57 12.69 27.84
N LYS A 27 -18.80 13.41 28.66
CA LYS A 27 -19.15 14.78 29.05
C LYS A 27 -19.08 15.71 27.84
N ALA A 28 -18.00 15.66 27.06
CA ALA A 28 -17.88 16.48 25.85
C ALA A 28 -18.95 16.15 24.79
N ILE A 29 -19.41 14.89 24.74
CA ILE A 29 -20.49 14.49 23.84
C ILE A 29 -21.82 15.07 24.31
N LEU A 30 -22.16 14.87 25.58
CA LEU A 30 -23.49 15.20 26.09
C LEU A 30 -23.69 16.69 26.36
N CYS A 31 -22.69 17.34 26.99
CA CYS A 31 -22.80 18.70 27.47
C CYS A 31 -23.03 19.71 26.33
N ASN A 32 -23.81 20.74 26.62
CA ASN A 32 -24.07 21.88 25.73
C ASN A 32 -24.71 21.48 24.38
N LYS A 33 -25.30 20.28 24.32
CA LYS A 33 -26.09 19.79 23.19
C LYS A 33 -27.50 19.44 23.62
N SER A 34 -28.42 19.59 22.68
CA SER A 34 -29.81 19.17 22.82
C SER A 34 -30.02 17.82 22.14
N TRP A 35 -30.63 16.89 22.86
CA TRP A 35 -30.80 15.51 22.44
C TRP A 35 -32.28 15.16 22.36
N LEU A 36 -32.77 14.84 21.17
CA LEU A 36 -34.09 14.28 20.96
C LEU A 36 -34.07 12.81 21.33
N VAL A 37 -34.85 12.43 22.35
CA VAL A 37 -35.00 11.03 22.74
C VAL A 37 -36.04 10.40 21.82
N PHE A 38 -35.66 9.30 21.18
CA PHE A 38 -36.60 8.54 20.36
C PHE A 38 -37.66 7.91 21.27
N ASN A 39 -38.91 8.20 20.94
CA ASN A 39 -40.06 7.50 21.48
C ASN A 39 -40.98 7.07 20.33
N ASP A 40 -41.67 5.96 20.54
CA ASP A 40 -42.70 5.42 19.65
C ASP A 40 -44.05 6.12 19.79
N SER A 41 -44.16 7.11 20.69
CA SER A 41 -45.36 7.93 20.89
C SER A 41 -45.50 9.05 19.86
N GLY A 42 -44.40 9.44 19.20
CA GLY A 42 -44.37 10.60 18.30
C GLY A 42 -44.29 11.94 19.02
N ASP A 43 -44.08 11.92 20.35
CA ASP A 43 -43.93 13.12 21.16
C ASP A 43 -42.51 13.68 21.00
N LYS A 44 -42.38 15.01 20.95
CA LYS A 44 -41.07 15.65 20.97
C LYS A 44 -40.54 15.61 22.40
N GLU A 45 -39.63 14.67 22.66
CA GLU A 45 -38.93 14.53 23.93
C GLU A 45 -37.47 15.01 23.78
N LEU A 46 -37.09 16.05 24.53
CA LEU A 46 -35.80 16.74 24.42
C LEU A 46 -35.04 16.75 25.73
N TYR A 47 -33.78 16.33 25.72
CA TYR A 47 -32.89 16.23 26.89
C TYR A 47 -31.70 17.17 26.68
N ILE A 48 -31.46 18.06 27.65
CA ILE A 48 -30.38 19.04 27.62
C ILE A 48 -29.48 18.81 28.84
N PHE A 49 -28.26 18.33 28.58
CA PHE A 49 -27.28 18.03 29.61
C PHE A 49 -26.41 19.26 29.88
N GLN A 50 -26.42 19.74 31.13
CA GLN A 50 -25.60 20.87 31.55
C GLN A 50 -24.32 20.39 32.25
N GLU A 51 -23.22 21.13 32.11
CA GLU A 51 -21.93 20.81 32.72
C GLU A 51 -21.97 20.71 34.25
N ASN A 52 -22.89 21.42 34.90
CA ASN A 52 -23.09 21.41 36.35
C ASN A 52 -23.79 20.14 36.87
N GLY A 53 -24.10 19.17 36.02
CA GLY A 53 -24.82 17.94 36.38
C GLY A 53 -26.35 18.07 36.38
N SER A 54 -26.90 19.20 35.95
CA SER A 54 -28.35 19.37 35.75
C SER A 54 -28.79 18.81 34.41
N LEU A 55 -29.94 18.15 34.38
CA LEU A 55 -30.59 17.66 33.17
C LEU A 55 -31.96 18.33 33.05
N ILE A 56 -32.20 19.00 31.93
CA ILE A 56 -33.50 19.57 31.61
C ILE A 56 -34.17 18.65 30.58
N THR A 57 -35.32 18.09 30.92
CA THR A 57 -36.13 17.28 29.99
C THR A 57 -37.40 18.04 29.63
N SER A 58 -37.72 18.11 28.34
CA SER A 58 -38.95 18.73 27.82
C SER A 58 -39.72 17.72 26.97
N VAL A 59 -40.99 17.48 27.33
CA VAL A 59 -41.91 16.65 26.52
C VAL A 59 -43.01 17.56 26.00
N ASN A 60 -43.04 17.81 24.69
CA ASN A 60 -43.98 18.72 24.03
C ASN A 60 -44.10 20.10 24.74
N GLY A 61 -43.00 20.60 25.30
CA GLY A 61 -42.95 21.89 26.01
C GLY A 61 -43.14 21.81 27.53
N SER A 62 -43.55 20.65 28.08
CA SER A 62 -43.62 20.43 29.53
C SER A 62 -42.23 20.09 30.09
N VAL A 63 -41.73 20.93 30.99
CA VAL A 63 -40.35 20.85 31.49
C VAL A 63 -40.28 20.16 32.85
N ILE A 64 -39.32 19.24 32.97
CA ILE A 64 -38.99 18.54 34.20
C ILE A 64 -37.48 18.66 34.42
N ASN A 65 -37.10 19.12 35.62
CA ASN A 65 -35.71 19.16 36.04
C ASN A 65 -35.31 17.82 36.66
N ALA A 66 -34.16 17.31 36.24
CA ALA A 66 -33.50 16.10 36.67
C ALA A 66 -32.00 16.38 36.87
N THR A 67 -31.25 15.38 37.32
CA THR A 67 -29.78 15.47 37.42
C THR A 67 -29.14 14.33 36.66
N TRP A 68 -27.90 14.53 36.23
CA TRP A 68 -27.10 13.49 35.60
C TRP A 68 -25.67 13.50 36.14
N GLN A 69 -25.04 12.33 36.13
CA GLN A 69 -23.66 12.16 36.55
C GLN A 69 -22.98 11.09 35.71
N TYR A 70 -21.77 11.37 35.23
CA TYR A 70 -20.91 10.36 34.63
C TYR A 70 -19.99 9.73 35.68
N ILE A 71 -20.04 8.40 35.79
CA ILE A 71 -19.23 7.59 36.70
C ILE A 71 -18.18 6.85 35.86
N SER A 72 -16.95 7.38 35.85
CA SER A 72 -15.84 6.81 35.09
C SER A 72 -15.45 5.40 35.53
N ALA A 73 -15.59 5.09 36.83
CA ALA A 73 -15.23 3.78 37.38
C ALA A 73 -16.00 2.60 36.75
N ASN A 74 -17.23 2.85 36.28
CA ASN A 74 -18.07 1.84 35.62
C ASN A 74 -18.43 2.23 34.17
N ASN A 75 -17.80 3.28 33.63
CA ASN A 75 -18.17 3.87 32.34
C ASN A 75 -19.70 4.04 32.19
N SER A 76 -20.35 4.57 33.22
CA SER A 76 -21.81 4.68 33.27
C SER A 76 -22.27 6.12 33.42
N LEU A 77 -23.43 6.39 32.84
CA LEU A 77 -24.19 7.61 32.99
C LEU A 77 -25.36 7.31 33.92
N VAL A 78 -25.44 8.02 35.03
CA VAL A 78 -26.60 7.97 35.92
C VAL A 78 -27.48 9.17 35.61
N ILE A 79 -28.75 8.93 35.35
CA ILE A 79 -29.78 9.97 35.21
C ILE A 79 -30.77 9.80 36.35
N SER A 80 -30.95 10.83 37.15
CA SER A 80 -31.81 10.83 38.33
C SER A 80 -32.98 11.79 38.15
N PHE A 81 -34.17 11.22 38.08
CA PHE A 81 -35.44 11.95 38.17
C PHE A 81 -35.92 11.96 39.64
N LYS A 82 -36.95 12.75 39.93
CA LYS A 82 -37.52 12.89 41.29
C LYS A 82 -37.89 11.56 41.97
N GLU A 83 -38.32 10.56 41.19
CA GLU A 83 -38.84 9.29 41.72
C GLU A 83 -37.95 8.08 41.41
N GLN A 84 -37.13 8.15 40.35
CA GLN A 84 -36.34 7.03 39.86
C GLN A 84 -35.02 7.50 39.27
N SER A 85 -33.99 6.67 39.43
CA SER A 85 -32.70 6.83 38.74
C SER A 85 -32.44 5.66 37.81
N TYR A 86 -31.80 5.94 36.69
CA TYR A 86 -31.39 4.95 35.69
C TYR A 86 -29.88 4.97 35.54
N MET A 87 -29.25 3.81 35.54
CA MET A 87 -27.85 3.64 35.17
C MET A 87 -27.78 3.17 33.72
N LEU A 88 -26.98 3.87 32.93
CA LEU A 88 -26.91 3.68 31.49
C LEU A 88 -25.45 3.54 31.07
N HIS A 89 -25.17 2.65 30.11
CA HIS A 89 -23.85 2.50 29.52
C HIS A 89 -23.85 3.09 28.10
N PRO A 90 -22.91 4.00 27.77
CA PRO A 90 -22.68 4.40 26.39
C PRO A 90 -22.40 3.18 25.53
N SER A 91 -23.29 2.88 24.58
CA SER A 91 -23.16 1.72 23.70
C SER A 91 -22.65 2.10 22.32
N PHE A 92 -23.16 3.18 21.75
CA PHE A 92 -22.84 3.59 20.38
C PHE A 92 -22.98 5.10 20.22
N LYS A 93 -22.05 5.72 19.48
CA LYS A 93 -22.12 7.13 19.05
C LYS A 93 -21.70 7.20 17.59
N ASP A 94 -22.48 7.93 16.80
CA ASP A 94 -22.07 8.41 15.48
C ASP A 94 -22.36 9.91 15.34
N ASP A 95 -22.24 10.47 14.14
CA ASP A 95 -22.45 11.90 13.90
C ASP A 95 -23.87 12.40 14.25
N VAL A 96 -24.86 11.51 14.30
CA VAL A 96 -26.29 11.88 14.40
C VAL A 96 -26.92 11.37 15.69
N THR A 97 -26.59 10.15 16.10
CA THR A 97 -27.23 9.36 17.15
C THR A 97 -26.26 9.02 18.26
N PHE A 98 -26.75 9.03 19.49
CA PHE A 98 -26.08 8.54 20.67
C PHE A 98 -26.99 7.53 21.37
N VAL A 99 -26.46 6.33 21.61
CA VAL A 99 -27.23 5.19 22.10
C VAL A 99 -26.69 4.76 23.44
N LEU A 100 -27.60 4.64 24.39
CA LEU A 100 -27.35 4.30 25.77
C LEU A 100 -28.04 2.97 26.10
N GLN A 101 -27.31 2.01 26.63
CA GLN A 101 -27.86 0.75 27.11
C GLN A 101 -28.28 0.89 28.57
N LEU A 102 -29.44 0.36 28.94
CA LEU A 102 -29.83 0.28 30.34
C LEU A 102 -29.05 -0.84 31.05
N ASP A 103 -28.42 -0.49 32.17
CA ASP A 103 -27.55 -1.38 32.94
C ASP A 103 -28.26 -2.70 33.29
N GLY A 104 -27.53 -3.81 33.13
CA GLY A 104 -28.05 -5.17 33.33
C GLY A 104 -29.12 -5.64 32.34
N THR A 105 -29.40 -4.91 31.25
CA THR A 105 -30.43 -5.28 30.26
C THR A 105 -29.97 -5.13 28.82
N GLU A 106 -30.69 -5.74 27.87
CA GLU A 106 -30.52 -5.52 26.43
C GLU A 106 -31.44 -4.41 25.88
N LYS A 107 -31.85 -3.46 26.73
CA LYS A 107 -32.71 -2.36 26.29
C LYS A 107 -31.87 -1.11 26.03
N PHE A 108 -32.17 -0.42 24.93
CA PHE A 108 -31.40 0.72 24.45
C PHE A 108 -32.29 1.96 24.34
N ALA A 109 -31.79 3.07 24.85
CA ALA A 109 -32.33 4.39 24.62
C ALA A 109 -31.55 5.07 23.50
N PHE A 110 -32.28 5.64 22.55
CA PHE A 110 -31.71 6.28 21.38
C PHE A 110 -31.92 7.78 21.49
N MET A 111 -30.85 8.53 21.35
CA MET A 111 -30.85 9.98 21.37
C MET A 111 -30.31 10.50 20.04
N ILE A 112 -30.91 11.55 19.52
CA ILE A 112 -30.59 12.15 18.23
C ILE A 112 -30.22 13.60 18.50
N GLU A 113 -29.11 14.08 17.96
CA GLU A 113 -28.72 15.47 18.14
C GLU A 113 -29.76 16.39 17.48
N GLU A 114 -30.32 17.36 18.22
CA GLU A 114 -31.42 18.20 17.73
C GLU A 114 -31.01 19.01 16.48
N SER A 115 -29.75 19.40 16.36
CA SER A 115 -29.23 20.08 15.17
C SER A 115 -29.35 19.25 13.88
N GLN A 116 -29.43 17.92 14.01
CA GLN A 116 -29.57 16.98 12.90
C GLN A 116 -31.04 16.59 12.64
N SER A 117 -31.99 17.08 13.45
CA SER A 117 -33.39 16.64 13.41
C SER A 117 -34.06 16.84 12.04
N ASN A 118 -33.66 17.85 11.29
CA ASN A 118 -34.20 18.13 9.95
C ASN A 118 -33.84 17.02 8.94
N SER A 119 -32.69 16.36 9.13
CA SER A 119 -32.22 15.28 8.27
C SER A 119 -32.64 13.90 8.76
N PHE A 120 -32.81 13.73 10.07
CA PHE A 120 -33.08 12.45 10.70
C PHE A 120 -34.01 12.58 11.90
N HIS A 121 -35.26 12.18 11.72
CA HIS A 121 -36.27 12.11 12.77
C HIS A 121 -37.15 10.88 12.58
N PRO A 122 -36.67 9.69 13.02
CA PRO A 122 -37.39 8.45 12.83
C PRO A 122 -38.69 8.46 13.64
N LYS A 123 -39.82 8.15 12.97
CA LYS A 123 -41.15 8.15 13.59
C LYS A 123 -41.55 6.79 14.15
N SER A 124 -40.79 5.74 13.81
CA SER A 124 -41.08 4.38 14.22
C SER A 124 -39.81 3.58 14.46
N LEU A 125 -39.93 2.52 15.27
CA LEU A 125 -38.82 1.61 15.52
C LEU A 125 -38.31 0.99 14.21
N LYS A 126 -39.20 0.74 13.25
CA LYS A 126 -38.85 0.20 11.92
C LYS A 126 -37.94 1.14 11.14
N GLU A 127 -38.22 2.45 11.15
CA GLU A 127 -37.36 3.45 10.49
C GLU A 127 -35.99 3.53 11.16
N LEU A 128 -35.97 3.51 12.50
CA LEU A 128 -34.73 3.49 13.28
C LEU A 128 -33.89 2.24 12.96
N THR A 129 -34.52 1.05 12.93
CA THR A 129 -33.84 -0.20 12.55
C THR A 129 -33.28 -0.13 11.14
N ALA A 130 -34.07 0.33 10.16
CA ALA A 130 -33.63 0.45 8.78
C ALA A 130 -32.45 1.40 8.61
N TYR A 131 -32.39 2.49 9.39
CA TYR A 131 -31.25 3.40 9.42
C TYR A 131 -29.96 2.67 9.83
N PHE A 132 -30.01 1.93 10.93
CA PHE A 132 -28.84 1.19 11.41
C PHE A 132 -28.43 0.10 10.41
N GLU A 133 -29.38 -0.71 9.90
CA GLU A 133 -29.11 -1.76 8.92
C GLU A 133 -28.42 -1.22 7.66
N ASN A 134 -28.88 -0.09 7.13
CA ASN A 134 -28.26 0.55 5.98
C ASN A 134 -26.87 1.10 6.29
N LYS A 135 -26.63 1.54 7.53
CA LYS A 135 -25.32 2.00 7.96
C LYS A 135 -24.33 0.84 8.09
N GLU A 136 -24.75 -0.29 8.64
CA GLU A 136 -23.91 -1.49 8.71
C GLU A 136 -23.54 -2.02 7.34
N ARG A 137 -24.52 -2.07 6.43
CA ARG A 137 -24.30 -2.48 5.04
C ARG A 137 -23.20 -1.65 4.38
N ARG A 138 -23.30 -0.32 4.46
CA ARG A 138 -22.27 0.60 3.96
C ARG A 138 -20.90 0.35 4.59
N ASN A 139 -20.84 0.21 5.92
CA ASN A 139 -19.60 -0.09 6.63
C ASN A 139 -18.97 -1.42 6.19
N ILE A 140 -19.79 -2.44 5.89
CA ILE A 140 -19.29 -3.73 5.38
C ILE A 140 -18.75 -3.57 3.97
N GLU A 141 -19.46 -2.85 3.10
CA GLU A 141 -19.03 -2.57 1.72
C GLU A 141 -17.72 -1.79 1.68
N GLU A 142 -17.58 -0.73 2.48
CA GLU A 142 -16.35 0.06 2.60
C GLU A 142 -15.16 -0.80 3.05
N ARG A 143 -15.33 -1.63 4.08
CA ARG A 143 -14.27 -2.56 4.54
C ARG A 143 -13.89 -3.56 3.46
N GLN A 144 -14.85 -4.02 2.65
CA GLN A 144 -14.57 -4.93 1.53
C GLN A 144 -13.79 -4.21 0.42
N GLN A 145 -14.16 -2.97 0.11
CA GLN A 145 -13.44 -2.14 -0.86
C GLN A 145 -12.02 -1.86 -0.41
N GLU A 146 -11.82 -1.47 0.85
CA GLU A 146 -10.49 -1.22 1.43
C GLU A 146 -9.60 -2.48 1.36
N LYS A 147 -10.15 -3.65 1.70
CA LYS A 147 -9.43 -4.93 1.56
C LYS A 147 -9.04 -5.23 0.12
N ARG A 148 -9.94 -5.00 -0.85
CA ARG A 148 -9.65 -5.19 -2.28
C ARG A 148 -8.56 -4.24 -2.75
N PHE A 149 -8.64 -2.98 -2.34
CA PHE A 149 -7.63 -1.96 -2.67
C PHE A 149 -6.26 -2.33 -2.11
N LEU A 150 -6.19 -2.76 -0.84
CA LEU A 150 -4.94 -3.19 -0.22
C LEU A 150 -4.33 -4.41 -0.92
N LEU A 151 -5.17 -5.40 -1.27
CA LEU A 151 -4.72 -6.58 -2.00
C LEU A 151 -4.17 -6.22 -3.39
N GLN A 152 -4.88 -5.36 -4.12
CA GLN A 152 -4.43 -4.87 -5.42
C GLN A 152 -3.10 -4.11 -5.31
N GLN A 153 -2.93 -3.27 -4.28
CA GLN A 153 -1.67 -2.57 -4.05
C GLN A 153 -0.51 -3.53 -3.74
N GLN A 154 -0.76 -4.58 -2.97
CA GLN A 154 0.24 -5.63 -2.69
C GLN A 154 0.61 -6.39 -3.97
N GLU A 155 -0.37 -6.75 -4.80
CA GLU A 155 -0.13 -7.43 -6.08
C GLU A 155 0.68 -6.57 -7.04
N THR A 156 0.35 -5.28 -7.16
CA THR A 156 1.10 -4.32 -8.00
C THR A 156 2.54 -4.20 -7.51
N ARG A 157 2.76 -4.01 -6.21
CA ARG A 157 4.11 -3.95 -5.63
C ARG A 157 4.91 -5.24 -5.89
N GLN A 158 4.26 -6.40 -5.77
CA GLN A 158 4.91 -7.68 -6.09
C GLN A 158 5.24 -7.83 -7.58
N LYS A 159 4.40 -7.31 -8.48
CA LYS A 159 4.69 -7.28 -9.92
C LYS A 159 5.87 -6.35 -10.22
N GLU A 160 5.90 -5.14 -9.68
CA GLU A 160 7.01 -4.19 -9.82
C GLU A 160 8.34 -4.78 -9.32
N ILE A 161 8.34 -5.43 -8.14
CA ILE A 161 9.54 -6.10 -7.62
C ILE A 161 10.00 -7.23 -8.55
N ARG A 162 9.08 -8.05 -9.07
CA ARG A 162 9.41 -9.13 -10.02
C ARG A 162 9.97 -8.57 -11.32
N GLU A 163 9.36 -7.52 -11.88
CA GLU A 163 9.84 -6.86 -13.09
C GLU A 163 11.22 -6.25 -12.88
N PHE A 164 11.44 -5.56 -11.77
CA PHE A 164 12.74 -5.03 -11.40
C PHE A 164 13.81 -6.12 -11.28
N GLN A 165 13.50 -7.26 -10.64
CA GLN A 165 14.42 -8.40 -10.55
C GLN A 165 14.74 -9.00 -11.92
N ILE A 166 13.74 -9.12 -12.80
CA ILE A 166 13.94 -9.63 -14.16
C ILE A 166 14.84 -8.69 -14.96
N ASP A 167 14.61 -7.39 -14.86
CA ASP A 167 15.37 -6.36 -15.55
C ASP A 167 16.83 -6.30 -15.06
N GLN A 168 17.05 -6.37 -13.74
CA GLN A 168 18.39 -6.50 -13.14
C GLN A 168 19.13 -7.73 -13.64
N LYS A 169 18.45 -8.88 -13.74
CA LYS A 169 19.05 -10.11 -14.30
C LYS A 169 19.39 -9.97 -15.78
N ARG A 170 18.58 -9.24 -16.57
CA ARG A 170 18.89 -8.95 -17.99
C ARG A 170 20.14 -8.08 -18.11
N ARG A 171 20.22 -7.00 -17.33
CA ARG A 171 21.40 -6.11 -17.31
C ARG A 171 22.68 -6.84 -16.94
N ARG A 172 22.67 -7.66 -15.88
CA ARG A 172 23.84 -8.48 -15.52
C ARG A 172 24.28 -9.42 -16.64
N LYS A 173 23.34 -10.07 -17.33
CA LYS A 173 23.65 -10.93 -18.50
C LYS A 173 24.17 -10.15 -19.70
N GLU A 174 23.82 -8.87 -19.83
CA GLU A 174 24.38 -7.99 -20.85
C GLU A 174 25.81 -7.58 -20.49
N GLU A 175 26.04 -7.15 -19.26
CA GLU A 175 27.37 -6.83 -18.73
C GLU A 175 28.33 -8.02 -18.83
N GLU A 176 27.91 -9.22 -18.41
CA GLU A 176 28.71 -10.45 -18.53
C GLU A 176 29.08 -10.76 -19.99
N ARG A 177 28.17 -10.53 -20.94
CA ARG A 177 28.44 -10.71 -22.37
C ARG A 177 29.42 -9.65 -22.90
N GLU A 178 29.28 -8.40 -22.48
CA GLU A 178 30.20 -7.32 -22.85
C GLU A 178 31.60 -7.56 -22.29
N GLU A 179 31.72 -8.01 -21.05
CA GLU A 179 32.99 -8.40 -20.44
C GLU A 179 33.64 -9.59 -21.18
N GLU A 180 32.87 -10.60 -21.58
CA GLU A 180 33.39 -11.74 -22.36
C GLU A 180 33.93 -11.26 -23.72
N ILE A 181 33.22 -10.34 -24.39
CA ILE A 181 33.68 -9.74 -25.65
C ILE A 181 34.96 -8.95 -25.42
N LEU A 182 35.03 -8.12 -24.37
CA LEU A 182 36.21 -7.32 -24.06
C LEU A 182 37.43 -8.21 -23.75
N LYS A 183 37.25 -9.28 -22.98
CA LYS A 183 38.31 -10.27 -22.69
C LYS A 183 38.81 -10.94 -23.97
N ASN A 184 37.90 -11.36 -24.84
CA ASN A 184 38.27 -11.95 -26.12
C ASN A 184 39.05 -10.95 -26.99
N CYS A 185 38.57 -9.70 -27.14
CA CYS A 185 39.28 -8.65 -27.88
C CYS A 185 40.68 -8.38 -27.30
N ASN A 186 40.81 -8.29 -25.98
CA ASN A 186 42.10 -8.09 -25.31
C ASN A 186 43.06 -9.28 -25.55
N TYR A 187 42.56 -10.51 -25.52
CA TYR A 187 43.35 -11.69 -25.88
C TYR A 187 43.91 -11.60 -27.30
N TYR A 188 43.08 -11.19 -28.27
CA TYR A 188 43.53 -11.00 -29.66
C TYR A 188 44.56 -9.87 -29.78
N LEU A 189 44.34 -8.74 -29.12
CA LEU A 189 45.30 -7.63 -29.12
C LEU A 189 46.68 -8.08 -28.61
N LYS A 190 46.72 -8.83 -27.50
CA LYS A 190 47.96 -9.41 -26.96
C LYS A 190 48.61 -10.38 -27.95
N PHE A 191 47.82 -11.25 -28.59
CA PHE A 191 48.33 -12.17 -29.60
C PHE A 191 48.94 -11.43 -30.81
N SER A 192 48.28 -10.38 -31.30
CA SER A 192 48.76 -9.53 -32.39
C SER A 192 50.08 -8.83 -32.04
N ILE A 193 50.24 -8.33 -30.81
CA ILE A 193 51.50 -7.73 -30.35
C ILE A 193 52.62 -8.77 -30.34
N ILE A 194 52.38 -9.97 -29.80
CA ILE A 194 53.38 -11.05 -29.76
C ILE A 194 53.78 -11.47 -31.19
N ALA A 195 52.81 -11.71 -32.06
CA ALA A 195 53.07 -12.08 -33.46
C ALA A 195 53.86 -10.99 -34.20
N GLY A 196 53.52 -9.71 -33.98
CA GLY A 196 54.25 -8.58 -34.52
C GLY A 196 55.70 -8.51 -34.02
N SER A 197 55.92 -8.78 -32.73
CA SER A 197 57.29 -8.80 -32.17
C SER A 197 58.15 -9.93 -32.75
N ILE A 198 57.58 -11.12 -32.93
CA ILE A 198 58.26 -12.27 -33.59
C ILE A 198 58.60 -11.92 -35.03
N PHE A 199 57.69 -11.24 -35.74
CA PHE A 199 57.90 -10.80 -37.11
C PHE A 199 59.12 -9.86 -37.23
N VAL A 200 59.22 -8.86 -36.34
CA VAL A 200 60.36 -7.92 -36.33
C VAL A 200 61.68 -8.64 -36.01
N ILE A 201 61.69 -9.59 -35.09
CA ILE A 201 62.89 -10.38 -34.78
C ILE A 201 63.33 -11.20 -36.01
N TYR A 202 62.37 -11.84 -36.69
CA TYR A 202 62.64 -12.61 -37.90
C TYR A 202 63.23 -11.74 -39.01
N THR A 203 62.70 -10.53 -39.24
CA THR A 203 63.24 -9.63 -40.26
C THR A 203 64.66 -9.18 -39.96
N VAL A 204 64.98 -8.90 -38.68
CA VAL A 204 66.35 -8.56 -38.27
C VAL A 204 67.31 -9.74 -38.46
N LEU A 205 66.93 -10.94 -38.02
CA LEU A 205 67.74 -12.15 -38.20
C LEU A 205 67.96 -12.47 -39.69
N PHE A 206 66.95 -12.25 -40.52
CA PHE A 206 67.06 -12.43 -41.96
C PHE A 206 68.12 -11.50 -42.58
N ILE A 207 68.11 -10.22 -42.20
CA ILE A 207 69.12 -9.24 -42.66
C ILE A 207 70.54 -9.64 -42.24
N ILE A 208 70.70 -10.17 -41.01
CA ILE A 208 72.00 -10.63 -40.51
C ILE A 208 72.50 -11.85 -41.28
N TYR A 209 71.62 -12.84 -41.51
CA TYR A 209 72.01 -14.12 -42.10
C TYR A 209 72.21 -14.06 -43.62
N TYR A 210 71.51 -13.16 -44.31
CA TYR A 210 71.63 -12.93 -45.74
C TYR A 210 72.19 -11.53 -46.04
N PRO A 211 73.51 -11.30 -45.87
CA PRO A 211 74.12 -10.03 -46.25
C PRO A 211 73.99 -9.77 -47.76
N PRO A 212 73.95 -8.51 -48.19
CA PRO A 212 73.69 -8.14 -49.59
C PRO A 212 74.72 -8.77 -50.53
N THR A 213 74.24 -9.59 -51.47
CA THR A 213 75.03 -10.22 -52.53
C THR A 213 74.91 -9.42 -53.83
N GLN A 214 75.98 -9.31 -54.62
CA GLN A 214 75.96 -8.59 -55.91
C GLN A 214 75.34 -9.41 -57.06
N ASN A 215 75.04 -10.69 -56.84
CA ASN A 215 74.54 -11.61 -57.87
C ASN A 215 73.01 -11.62 -57.92
N LEU A 216 72.46 -11.42 -59.12
CA LEU A 216 71.01 -11.31 -59.34
C LEU A 216 70.25 -12.60 -58.98
N ARG A 217 70.85 -13.78 -59.16
CA ARG A 217 70.22 -15.06 -58.85
C ARG A 217 70.08 -15.30 -57.33
N SER A 218 71.14 -15.03 -56.55
CA SER A 218 71.08 -15.14 -55.09
C SER A 218 70.16 -14.09 -54.46
N PHE A 219 70.03 -12.92 -55.11
CA PHE A 219 69.05 -11.90 -54.72
C PHE A 219 67.60 -12.37 -54.91
N ILE A 220 67.30 -13.04 -56.04
CA ILE A 220 65.97 -13.62 -56.28
C ILE A 220 65.65 -14.73 -55.26
N ASP A 221 66.59 -15.64 -55.01
CA ASP A 221 66.39 -16.73 -54.03
C ASP A 221 66.22 -16.19 -52.60
N MET A 222 66.96 -15.13 -52.23
CA MET A 222 66.77 -14.39 -50.98
C MET A 222 65.36 -13.79 -50.89
N LEU A 223 64.88 -13.10 -51.93
CA LEU A 223 63.54 -12.50 -51.95
C LEU A 223 62.44 -13.55 -51.81
N PHE A 224 62.54 -14.69 -52.49
CA PHE A 224 61.55 -15.76 -52.35
C PHE A 224 61.55 -16.38 -50.94
N THR A 225 62.74 -16.55 -50.35
CA THR A 225 62.90 -17.08 -48.99
C THR A 225 62.33 -16.13 -47.94
N PHE A 226 62.45 -14.82 -48.13
CA PHE A 226 61.89 -13.80 -47.25
C PHE A 226 60.37 -13.63 -47.42
N CYS A 227 59.90 -13.53 -48.67
CA CYS A 227 58.52 -13.20 -48.96
C CYS A 227 57.56 -14.38 -48.74
N SER A 228 58.02 -15.62 -48.91
CA SER A 228 57.16 -16.80 -48.78
C SER A 228 56.56 -16.95 -47.37
N PRO A 229 57.32 -16.84 -46.26
CA PRO A 229 56.76 -16.83 -44.92
C PRO A 229 55.82 -15.65 -44.67
N ILE A 230 56.16 -14.45 -45.16
CA ILE A 230 55.36 -13.23 -44.96
C ILE A 230 53.99 -13.38 -45.62
N LEU A 231 53.95 -13.90 -46.86
CA LEU A 231 52.70 -14.19 -47.57
C LEU A 231 51.90 -15.28 -46.86
N PHE A 232 52.55 -16.30 -46.32
CA PHE A 232 51.86 -17.36 -45.58
C PHE A 232 51.24 -16.85 -44.28
N PHE A 233 51.98 -16.06 -43.49
CA PHE A 233 51.48 -15.45 -42.26
C PHE A 233 50.38 -14.42 -42.52
N SER A 234 50.48 -13.64 -43.60
CA SER A 234 49.44 -12.67 -43.96
C SER A 234 48.13 -13.37 -44.36
N VAL A 235 48.21 -14.47 -45.11
CA VAL A 235 47.03 -15.29 -45.45
C VAL A 235 46.40 -15.90 -44.21
N ILE A 236 47.20 -16.45 -43.29
CA ILE A 236 46.69 -16.99 -42.01
C ILE A 236 46.03 -15.89 -41.18
N ALA A 237 46.64 -14.71 -41.08
CA ALA A 237 46.08 -13.58 -40.37
C ALA A 237 44.73 -13.15 -40.95
N ILE A 238 44.60 -13.05 -42.28
CA ILE A 238 43.35 -12.72 -42.96
C ILE A 238 42.27 -13.78 -42.70
N ILE A 239 42.61 -15.06 -42.76
CA ILE A 239 41.65 -16.15 -42.51
C ILE A 239 41.14 -16.09 -41.05
N ILE A 240 42.03 -15.84 -40.10
CA ILE A 240 41.67 -15.70 -38.68
C ILE A 240 40.79 -14.47 -38.47
N ASP A 241 41.13 -13.33 -39.08
CA ASP A 241 40.36 -12.08 -38.97
C ASP A 241 38.94 -12.24 -39.55
N ILE A 242 38.79 -12.82 -40.74
CA ILE A 242 37.49 -13.11 -41.36
C ILE A 242 36.65 -14.02 -40.45
N ARG A 243 37.26 -15.05 -39.85
CA ARG A 243 36.55 -15.98 -38.95
C ARG A 243 36.13 -15.30 -37.64
N LEU A 244 36.94 -14.37 -37.15
CA LEU A 244 36.64 -13.59 -35.95
C LEU A 244 35.52 -12.58 -36.22
N ARG A 245 35.64 -11.79 -37.29
CA ARG A 245 34.65 -10.81 -37.70
C ARG A 245 33.30 -11.46 -37.94
N SER A 246 33.28 -12.63 -38.59
CA SER A 246 32.04 -13.39 -38.81
C SER A 246 31.44 -13.99 -37.54
N ARG A 247 32.24 -14.32 -36.51
CA ARG A 247 31.73 -14.73 -35.18
C ARG A 247 31.16 -13.55 -34.40
N ILE A 248 31.84 -12.40 -34.41
CA ILE A 248 31.39 -11.18 -33.75
C ILE A 248 30.09 -10.68 -34.40
N LEU A 249 30.04 -10.59 -35.73
CA LEU A 249 28.84 -10.18 -36.47
C LEU A 249 27.66 -11.14 -36.27
N ARG A 250 27.89 -12.46 -36.21
CA ARG A 250 26.82 -13.42 -35.88
C ARG A 250 26.26 -13.24 -34.47
N ARG A 251 27.10 -12.92 -33.48
CA ARG A 251 26.64 -12.62 -32.12
C ARG A 251 25.89 -11.27 -32.05
N TYR A 252 26.18 -10.32 -32.95
CA TYR A 252 25.52 -9.01 -33.01
C TYR A 252 24.17 -9.05 -33.74
N ASN A 253 24.04 -9.86 -34.81
CA ASN A 253 22.82 -10.01 -35.61
C ASN A 253 21.77 -10.98 -35.00
N GLN A 254 22.02 -11.56 -33.82
CA GLN A 254 21.03 -12.34 -33.05
C GLN A 254 20.29 -11.49 -31.98
N ARG A 255 20.43 -10.15 -32.04
CA ARG A 255 19.47 -9.20 -31.45
C ARG A 255 18.20 -9.15 -32.29
#